data_AF-A0A3S9QEY3-F1
#
_entry.id   AF-A0A3S9QEY3-F1
#
_cell.length_a   1.000
_cell.length_b   1.000
_cell.length_c   1.000
_cell.angle_alpha   90.00
_cell.angle_beta   90.00
_cell.angle_gamma   90.00
#
_symmetry.space_group_name_H-M   'P 1'
#
loop_
_entity.id
_entity.type
_entity.pdbx_description
1 polymer ?
#
loop_
_entity_poly.entity_id
_entity_poly.type
_entity_poly.pdbx_seq_one_letter_code
_entity_poly.pdbx_strand_id
1 'polypeptide(L)'
;MNNKVYENAKSALADIVKDNQTIAVGGFGLCGIPEQLIAALCDTGVKGLTCISNNAGVDDFGLGLLLKTHQIKKMIASYVGENKEFERQFLSGELEVELTPQGTLAEKLRAGGAGIPAFLPKQVSVHRSLLAKKSGSLTVKITSWNAHWWLMWHWLKPTKLTRQAI
;
A
#
# COMPACT_ATOMS: atom_id res chain seq x y z
N MET A 1 -22.89 -24.40 -6.93
CA MET A 1 -21.49 -24.07 -6.57
C MET A 1 -21.04 -22.96 -7.50
N ASN A 2 -20.68 -21.78 -6.99
CA ASN A 2 -20.06 -20.76 -7.83
C ASN A 2 -18.68 -21.25 -8.25
N ASN A 3 -18.51 -21.53 -9.54
CA ASN A 3 -17.19 -21.76 -10.09
C ASN A 3 -16.38 -20.46 -9.96
N LYS A 4 -15.26 -20.50 -9.25
CA LYS A 4 -14.36 -19.36 -9.04
C LYS A 4 -13.11 -19.43 -9.95
N VAL A 5 -13.14 -20.32 -10.95
CA VAL A 5 -12.09 -20.46 -11.95
C VAL A 5 -12.52 -19.68 -13.18
N TYR A 6 -11.62 -18.82 -13.66
CA TYR A 6 -11.80 -17.98 -14.82
C TYR A 6 -10.84 -18.42 -15.93
N GLU A 7 -11.21 -18.18 -17.19
CA GLU A 7 -10.41 -18.59 -18.34
C GLU A 7 -9.06 -17.86 -18.42
N ASN A 8 -9.03 -16.60 -18.00
CA ASN A 8 -7.84 -15.76 -18.02
C ASN A 8 -7.92 -14.61 -17.01
N ALA A 9 -6.78 -13.98 -16.74
CA ALA A 9 -6.66 -12.85 -15.80
C ALA A 9 -7.59 -11.67 -16.13
N LYS A 10 -7.77 -11.34 -17.42
CA LYS A 10 -8.66 -10.26 -17.84
C LYS A 10 -10.12 -10.55 -17.46
N SER A 11 -10.60 -11.76 -17.72
CA SER A 11 -11.95 -12.18 -17.35
C SER A 11 -12.17 -12.22 -15.83
N ALA A 12 -11.13 -12.51 -15.05
CA ALA A 12 -11.18 -12.49 -13.58
C ALA A 12 -11.29 -11.08 -12.99
N LEU A 13 -10.95 -10.03 -13.76
CA LEU A 13 -10.91 -8.64 -13.30
C LEU A 13 -12.06 -7.78 -13.85
N ALA A 14 -12.74 -8.23 -14.90
CA ALA A 14 -13.61 -7.41 -15.77
C ALA A 14 -14.76 -6.66 -15.05
N ASP A 15 -15.26 -7.18 -13.94
CA ASP A 15 -16.42 -6.64 -13.20
C ASP A 15 -16.08 -6.12 -11.80
N ILE A 16 -14.83 -6.30 -11.34
CA ILE A 16 -14.40 -5.94 -9.99
C ILE A 16 -13.48 -4.74 -9.93
N VAL A 17 -12.74 -4.42 -11.00
CA VAL A 17 -11.72 -3.36 -11.02
C VAL A 17 -12.36 -1.99 -11.28
N LYS A 18 -12.01 -1.00 -10.47
CA LYS A 18 -12.51 0.39 -10.54
C LYS A 18 -11.44 1.38 -10.10
N ASP A 19 -11.57 2.63 -10.54
CA ASP A 19 -10.73 3.73 -10.08
C ASP A 19 -10.80 3.90 -8.55
N ASN A 20 -9.72 4.43 -7.97
CA ASN A 20 -9.60 4.76 -6.55
C ASN A 20 -9.77 3.57 -5.59
N GLN A 21 -9.61 2.34 -6.08
CA GLN A 21 -9.64 1.15 -5.23
C GLN A 21 -8.36 0.96 -4.42
N THR A 22 -8.52 0.36 -3.25
CA THR A 22 -7.41 -0.15 -2.44
C THR A 22 -7.23 -1.64 -2.73
N ILE A 23 -6.03 -2.04 -3.16
CA ILE A 23 -5.69 -3.42 -3.48
C ILE A 23 -4.49 -3.89 -2.67
N ALA A 24 -4.55 -5.12 -2.18
CA ALA A 24 -3.42 -5.80 -1.55
C ALA A 24 -2.83 -6.81 -2.54
N VAL A 25 -1.53 -6.72 -2.79
CA VAL A 25 -0.81 -7.54 -3.77
C VAL A 25 0.25 -8.35 -3.05
N GLY A 26 0.10 -9.68 -3.15
CA GLY A 26 1.06 -10.62 -2.58
C GLY A 26 2.41 -10.61 -3.30
N GLY A 27 3.42 -11.17 -2.64
CA GLY A 27 4.77 -11.33 -3.18
C GLY A 27 5.86 -10.70 -2.31
N PHE A 28 7.09 -11.16 -2.50
CA PHE A 28 8.29 -10.62 -1.88
C PHE A 28 9.35 -10.38 -2.96
N GLY A 29 9.53 -9.11 -3.34
CA GLY A 29 10.33 -8.78 -4.52
C GLY A 29 9.58 -9.27 -5.75
N LEU A 30 10.20 -10.17 -6.51
CA LEU A 30 9.60 -10.81 -7.68
C LEU A 30 9.09 -12.23 -7.39
N CYS A 31 9.25 -12.72 -6.16
CA CYS A 31 8.81 -14.06 -5.79
C CYS A 31 7.34 -14.05 -5.34
N GLY A 32 6.52 -14.92 -5.94
CA GLY A 32 5.12 -15.12 -5.54
C GLY A 32 4.18 -13.95 -5.88
N ILE A 33 4.56 -13.12 -6.86
CA ILE A 33 3.70 -12.05 -7.35
C ILE A 33 2.67 -12.60 -8.37
N PRO A 34 1.45 -12.06 -8.42
CA PRO A 34 0.43 -12.49 -9.38
C PRO A 34 0.63 -11.81 -10.75
N GLU A 35 1.70 -12.17 -11.45
CA GLU A 35 2.19 -11.50 -12.68
C GLU A 35 1.11 -11.27 -13.73
N GLN A 36 0.32 -12.30 -14.04
CA GLN A 36 -0.74 -12.24 -15.06
C GLN A 36 -1.90 -11.32 -14.65
N LEU A 37 -2.25 -11.28 -13.36
CA LEU A 37 -3.27 -10.37 -12.85
C LEU A 37 -2.76 -8.93 -12.81
N ILE A 38 -1.48 -8.71 -12.52
CA ILE A 38 -0.86 -7.39 -12.54
C ILE A 38 -0.84 -6.84 -13.97
N ALA A 39 -0.44 -7.65 -14.95
CA ALA A 39 -0.48 -7.26 -16.36
C ALA A 39 -1.91 -6.93 -16.81
N ALA A 40 -2.88 -7.81 -16.52
CA ALA A 40 -4.28 -7.56 -16.87
C ALA A 40 -4.85 -6.31 -16.17
N LEU A 41 -4.45 -6.03 -14.92
CA LEU A 41 -4.81 -4.80 -14.20
C LEU A 41 -4.16 -3.57 -14.85
N CYS A 42 -2.91 -3.68 -15.30
CA CYS A 42 -2.25 -2.63 -16.08
C CYS A 42 -3.07 -2.27 -17.32
N ASP A 43 -3.52 -3.27 -18.07
CA ASP A 43 -4.30 -3.10 -19.31
C ASP A 43 -5.67 -2.45 -19.08
N THR A 44 -6.24 -2.51 -17.87
CA THR A 44 -7.54 -1.86 -17.58
C THR A 44 -7.49 -0.34 -17.62
N GLY A 45 -6.31 0.27 -17.44
CA GLY A 45 -6.17 1.72 -17.46
C GLY A 45 -6.63 2.45 -16.19
N VAL A 46 -7.15 1.74 -15.17
CA VAL A 46 -7.70 2.37 -13.97
C VAL A 46 -6.68 3.22 -13.22
N LYS A 47 -7.15 4.30 -12.60
CA LYS A 47 -6.32 5.31 -11.93
C LYS A 47 -6.69 5.46 -10.46
N GLY A 48 -5.78 6.08 -9.71
CA GLY A 48 -6.02 6.43 -8.32
C GLY A 48 -5.85 5.27 -7.33
N LEU A 49 -5.22 4.16 -7.74
CA LEU A 49 -5.11 2.97 -6.91
C LEU A 49 -4.29 3.24 -5.64
N THR A 50 -4.74 2.69 -4.52
CA THR A 50 -3.91 2.52 -3.31
C THR A 50 -3.43 1.08 -3.26
N CYS A 51 -2.14 0.85 -3.46
CA CYS A 51 -1.57 -0.50 -3.48
C CYS A 51 -0.85 -0.80 -2.17
N ILE A 52 -1.14 -1.96 -1.59
CA ILE A 52 -0.53 -2.48 -0.38
C ILE A 52 0.30 -3.72 -0.77
N SER A 53 1.62 -3.65 -0.64
CA SER A 53 2.50 -4.78 -0.95
C SER A 53 3.83 -4.64 -0.22
N ASN A 54 4.59 -5.72 -0.09
CA ASN A 54 5.91 -5.67 0.53
C ASN A 54 6.84 -4.66 -0.18
N ASN A 55 6.80 -4.64 -1.51
CA ASN A 55 7.48 -3.69 -2.39
C ASN A 55 6.72 -3.54 -3.71
N ALA A 56 7.20 -2.67 -4.61
CA ALA A 56 6.57 -2.42 -5.90
C ALA A 56 7.13 -3.26 -7.06
N GLY A 57 7.97 -4.26 -6.79
CA GLY A 57 8.75 -4.93 -7.84
C GLY A 57 9.80 -4.01 -8.46
N VAL A 58 10.09 -4.18 -9.75
CA VAL A 58 11.09 -3.39 -10.52
C VAL A 58 10.40 -2.64 -11.65
N ASP A 59 11.10 -1.71 -12.30
CA ASP A 59 10.51 -0.79 -13.29
C ASP A 59 9.65 -1.53 -14.35
N ASP A 60 10.12 -2.68 -14.86
CA ASP A 60 9.46 -3.45 -15.92
C ASP A 60 8.71 -4.71 -15.45
N PHE A 61 8.53 -4.90 -14.14
CA PHE A 61 7.92 -6.12 -13.63
C PHE A 61 7.25 -5.97 -12.26
N GLY A 62 6.11 -6.65 -12.10
CA GLY A 62 5.26 -6.46 -10.92
C GLY A 62 4.56 -5.11 -10.93
N LEU A 63 4.40 -4.48 -9.76
CA LEU A 63 3.68 -3.21 -9.63
C LEU A 63 4.38 -2.03 -10.33
N GLY A 64 5.64 -2.16 -10.72
CA GLY A 64 6.34 -1.16 -11.55
C GLY A 64 5.65 -0.86 -12.86
N LEU A 65 4.95 -1.84 -13.46
CA LEU A 65 4.13 -1.64 -14.66
C LEU A 65 3.03 -0.59 -14.43
N LEU A 66 2.41 -0.61 -13.24
CA LEU A 66 1.35 0.31 -12.86
C LEU A 66 1.89 1.69 -12.45
N LEU A 67 3.14 1.76 -11.96
CA LEU A 67 3.82 3.02 -11.70
C LEU A 67 4.13 3.74 -13.01
N LYS A 68 4.70 3.03 -14.00
CA LYS A 68 4.97 3.59 -15.34
C LYS A 68 3.74 4.17 -16.03
N THR A 69 2.58 3.57 -15.79
CA THR A 69 1.30 4.01 -16.35
C THR A 69 0.55 4.99 -15.43
N HIS A 70 1.17 5.44 -14.33
CA HIS A 70 0.60 6.36 -13.34
C HIS A 70 -0.78 5.92 -12.81
N GLN A 71 -0.97 4.61 -12.62
CA GLN A 71 -2.22 4.05 -12.09
C GLN A 71 -2.28 4.08 -10.57
N ILE A 72 -1.12 4.09 -9.91
CA ILE A 72 -1.00 4.08 -8.46
C ILE A 72 -0.89 5.52 -7.95
N LYS A 73 -1.84 5.92 -7.10
CA LYS A 73 -1.79 7.18 -6.35
C LYS A 73 -1.03 7.04 -5.03
N LYS A 74 -1.20 5.90 -4.35
CA LYS A 74 -0.59 5.64 -3.05
C LYS A 74 -0.01 4.23 -2.96
N MET A 75 1.21 4.12 -2.44
CA MET A 75 1.85 2.87 -2.05
C MET A 75 1.94 2.77 -0.53
N ILE A 76 1.46 1.67 0.04
CA ILE A 76 1.74 1.25 1.42
C ILE A 76 2.69 0.07 1.33
N ALA A 77 3.97 0.28 1.65
CA ALA A 77 5.01 -0.71 1.44
C ALA A 77 5.98 -0.81 2.61
N SER A 78 6.72 -1.92 2.69
CA SER A 78 7.79 -2.06 3.69
C SER A 78 9.18 -1.75 3.14
N TYR A 79 9.31 -1.73 1.82
CA TYR A 79 10.56 -1.48 1.14
C TYR A 79 10.31 -0.90 -0.25
N VAL A 80 11.09 0.10 -0.65
CA VAL A 80 10.99 0.73 -1.98
C VAL A 80 11.71 -0.14 -3.04
N GLY A 81 12.94 -0.58 -2.75
CA GLY A 81 13.74 -1.42 -3.65
C GLY A 81 14.43 -0.69 -4.79
N GLU A 82 14.82 -1.46 -5.81
CA GLU A 82 15.50 -1.01 -7.03
C GLU A 82 14.49 -0.62 -8.12
N ASN A 83 13.61 0.34 -7.83
CA ASN A 83 12.63 0.84 -8.78
C ASN A 83 12.82 2.36 -8.92
N LYS A 84 13.47 2.77 -10.01
CA LYS A 84 13.83 4.18 -10.23
C LYS A 84 12.60 5.02 -10.45
N GLU A 85 11.56 4.47 -11.08
CA GLU A 85 10.33 5.21 -11.31
C GLU A 85 9.56 5.44 -10.01
N PHE A 86 9.55 4.45 -9.10
CA PHE A 86 9.04 4.63 -7.76
C PHE A 86 9.77 5.75 -7.04
N GLU A 87 11.11 5.70 -7.00
CA GLU A 87 11.91 6.72 -6.33
C GLU A 87 11.66 8.11 -6.93
N ARG A 88 11.62 8.21 -8.26
CA ARG A 88 11.34 9.46 -8.98
C ARG A 88 9.97 10.01 -8.64
N GLN A 89 8.91 9.21 -8.73
CA GLN A 89 7.53 9.65 -8.45
C GLN A 89 7.33 10.00 -6.97
N PHE A 90 7.99 9.29 -6.06
CA PHE A 90 7.98 9.62 -4.64
C PHE A 90 8.65 10.97 -4.38
N LEU A 91 9.84 11.20 -4.94
CA LEU A 91 10.60 12.44 -4.76
C LEU A 91 9.94 13.64 -5.47
N SER A 92 9.21 13.43 -6.56
CA SER A 92 8.45 14.48 -7.25
C SER A 92 7.09 14.78 -6.60
N GLY A 93 6.61 13.93 -5.69
CA GLY A 93 5.29 14.04 -5.06
C GLY A 93 4.13 13.53 -5.93
N GLU A 94 4.43 12.86 -7.05
CA GLU A 94 3.42 12.19 -7.90
C GLU A 94 2.83 10.95 -7.21
N LEU A 95 3.62 10.29 -6.35
CA LEU A 95 3.23 9.08 -5.63
C LEU A 95 3.26 9.30 -4.11
N GLU A 96 2.12 9.10 -3.44
CA GLU A 96 2.08 9.05 -1.98
C GLU A 96 2.69 7.73 -1.48
N VAL A 97 3.62 7.78 -0.53
CA VAL A 97 4.26 6.57 0.02
C VAL A 97 4.12 6.54 1.54
N GLU A 98 3.58 5.44 2.05
CA GLU A 98 3.53 5.10 3.47
C GLU A 98 4.44 3.89 3.73
N LEU A 99 5.61 4.13 4.32
CA LEU A 99 6.51 3.06 4.71
C LEU A 99 6.06 2.44 6.04
N THR A 100 5.63 1.18 5.99
CA THR A 100 5.26 0.37 7.16
C THR A 100 6.24 -0.78 7.31
N PRO A 101 6.91 -0.96 8.45
CA PRO A 101 7.81 -2.10 8.68
C PRO A 101 7.17 -3.44 8.33
N GLN A 102 7.92 -4.33 7.67
CA GLN A 102 7.38 -5.55 7.04
C GLN A 102 6.52 -6.41 7.98
N GLY A 103 7.00 -6.68 9.20
CA GLY A 103 6.24 -7.43 10.19
C GLY A 103 4.94 -6.72 10.61
N THR A 104 4.99 -5.40 10.75
CA THR A 104 3.80 -4.58 11.03
C THR A 104 2.82 -4.57 9.85
N LEU A 105 3.31 -4.53 8.61
CA LEU A 105 2.48 -4.56 7.41
C LEU A 105 1.73 -5.89 7.29
N ALA A 106 2.45 -7.01 7.48
CA ALA A 106 1.86 -8.34 7.49
C ALA A 106 0.81 -8.48 8.61
N GLU A 107 1.12 -8.01 9.82
CA GLU A 107 0.19 -8.08 10.95
C GLU A 107 -1.03 -7.16 10.76
N LYS A 108 -0.89 -5.99 10.13
CA LYS A 108 -2.02 -5.14 9.73
C LYS A 108 -2.96 -5.88 8.78
N LEU A 109 -2.43 -6.54 7.76
CA LEU A 109 -3.22 -7.33 6.81
C LEU A 109 -3.90 -8.52 7.49
N ARG A 110 -3.17 -9.25 8.35
CA ARG A 110 -3.72 -10.37 9.14
C ARG A 110 -4.84 -9.91 10.07
N ALA A 111 -4.62 -8.82 10.81
CA ALA A 111 -5.60 -8.24 11.73
C ALA A 111 -6.86 -7.79 10.98
N GLY A 112 -6.70 -7.11 9.83
CA GLY A 112 -7.82 -6.70 8.98
C GLY A 112 -8.67 -7.88 8.49
N GLY A 113 -8.03 -8.97 8.04
CA GLY A 113 -8.71 -10.20 7.63
C GLY A 113 -9.43 -10.93 8.77
N ALA A 114 -8.92 -10.79 10.00
CA ALA A 114 -9.50 -11.38 11.21
C ALA A 114 -10.52 -10.48 11.93
N GLY A 115 -10.78 -9.27 11.43
CA GLY A 115 -11.68 -8.29 12.09
C GLY A 115 -11.10 -7.67 13.37
N ILE A 116 -9.78 -7.67 13.54
CA ILE A 116 -9.08 -7.06 14.69
C ILE A 116 -8.76 -5.60 14.33
N PRO A 117 -9.31 -4.60 15.05
CA PRO A 117 -9.19 -3.19 14.67
C PRO A 117 -7.81 -2.58 14.95
N ALA A 118 -7.06 -3.12 15.93
CA ALA A 118 -5.73 -2.65 16.30
C ALA A 118 -4.94 -3.73 17.05
N PHE A 119 -3.60 -3.64 16.97
CA PHE A 119 -2.67 -4.46 17.74
C PHE A 119 -1.46 -3.63 18.16
N LEU A 120 -0.73 -4.09 19.18
CA LEU A 120 0.50 -3.46 19.66
C LEU A 120 1.71 -4.37 19.36
N PRO A 121 2.61 -4.00 18.43
CA PRO A 121 3.81 -4.78 18.17
C PRO A 121 4.85 -4.56 19.28
N LYS A 122 5.47 -5.65 19.78
CA LYS A 122 6.45 -5.60 20.89
C LYS A 122 7.81 -4.99 20.51
N GLN A 123 8.27 -5.19 19.27
CA GLN A 123 9.53 -4.67 18.74
C GLN A 123 9.34 -4.31 17.28
N VAL A 124 9.31 -3.00 17.01
CA VAL A 124 9.44 -2.45 15.66
C VAL A 124 10.67 -1.58 15.72
N SER A 125 11.69 -1.84 14.90
CA SER A 125 12.84 -0.94 14.81
C SER A 125 12.35 0.45 14.41
N VAL A 126 12.40 1.38 15.36
CA VAL A 126 12.29 2.81 15.10
C VAL A 126 13.58 3.19 14.38
N HIS A 127 13.57 3.22 13.04
CA HIS A 127 14.70 3.74 12.30
C HIS A 127 14.88 5.22 12.66
N ARG A 128 16.04 5.52 13.25
CA ARG A 128 16.53 6.88 13.48
C ARG A 128 16.74 7.52 12.10
N SER A 129 16.21 8.72 11.91
CA SER A 129 16.25 9.47 10.65
C SER A 129 17.68 9.65 10.12
N LEU A 130 17.89 9.37 8.83
CA LEU A 130 18.94 10.03 8.06
C LEU A 130 18.36 11.37 7.57
N LEU A 131 18.79 12.46 8.19
CA LEU A 131 18.50 13.82 7.75
C LEU A 131 19.42 14.15 6.56
N ALA A 132 18.90 14.11 5.34
CA ALA A 132 19.50 14.82 4.22
C ALA A 132 18.90 16.24 4.19
N LYS A 133 19.67 17.25 4.61
CA LYS A 133 19.32 18.66 4.42
C LYS A 133 19.65 19.07 2.99
N LYS A 134 18.64 19.44 2.19
CA LYS A 134 18.78 20.56 1.24
C LYS A 134 17.43 21.23 0.96
N SER A 135 17.53 22.54 0.79
CA SER A 135 16.50 23.59 0.66
C SER A 135 15.19 23.23 -0.04
N GLY A 136 14.08 23.59 0.60
CA GLY A 136 12.77 23.78 -0.05
C GLY A 136 11.70 22.82 0.42
N SER A 137 10.93 23.24 1.43
CA SER A 137 9.54 22.83 1.67
C SER A 137 9.23 21.31 1.65
N LEU A 138 9.91 20.54 2.49
CA LEU A 138 9.56 19.14 2.75
C LEU A 138 8.81 19.05 4.10
N THR A 139 7.54 18.63 4.11
CA THR A 139 6.86 18.22 5.35
C THR A 139 6.61 16.72 5.29
N VAL A 140 7.58 15.93 5.76
CA VAL A 140 7.37 14.50 5.99
C VAL A 140 6.79 14.35 7.39
N LYS A 141 5.52 13.95 7.50
CA LYS A 141 4.90 13.66 8.80
C LYS A 141 5.30 12.26 9.26
N ILE A 142 6.52 12.15 9.79
CA ILE A 142 7.01 10.94 10.45
C ILE A 142 6.45 10.95 11.88
N THR A 143 5.60 9.98 12.22
CA THR A 143 5.08 9.84 13.58
C THR A 143 6.00 8.90 14.36
N SER A 144 6.78 9.43 15.29
CA SER A 144 7.49 8.64 16.30
C SER A 144 6.55 8.33 17.47
N TRP A 145 6.64 7.11 18.01
CA TRP A 145 5.89 6.71 19.20
C TRP A 145 6.83 5.94 20.11
N ASN A 146 7.22 6.54 21.23
CA ASN A 146 7.92 5.84 22.30
C ASN A 146 7.48 6.34 23.67
N ALA A 147 7.26 5.36 24.55
CA ALA A 147 6.99 5.44 25.98
C ALA A 147 5.67 6.11 26.40
N HIS A 148 4.81 5.28 27.00
CA HIS A 148 3.49 5.55 27.57
C HIS A 148 2.30 5.65 26.61
N TRP A 149 1.49 4.60 26.77
CA TRP A 149 0.13 4.27 26.38
C TRP A 149 -0.76 5.30 25.66
N TRP A 150 -1.63 4.66 24.85
CA TRP A 150 -2.84 5.12 24.17
C TRP A 150 -2.65 5.65 22.75
N LEU A 151 -3.06 4.86 21.75
CA LEU A 151 -3.71 5.42 20.57
C LEU A 151 -4.66 4.41 19.89
N MET A 152 -5.92 4.83 19.78
CA MET A 152 -6.98 4.23 18.99
C MET A 152 -6.78 4.66 17.53
N TRP A 153 -6.64 3.72 16.60
CA TRP A 153 -6.69 4.00 15.15
C TRP A 153 -8.02 3.49 14.60
N HIS A 154 -8.79 4.41 14.01
CA HIS A 154 -10.01 4.10 13.28
C HIS A 154 -9.66 3.83 11.82
N TRP A 155 -10.11 2.69 11.29
CA TRP A 155 -10.12 2.42 9.85
C TRP A 155 -11.54 2.02 9.40
N LEU A 156 -12.10 2.88 8.53
CA LEU A 156 -13.21 2.70 7.60
C LEU A 156 -14.43 1.85 8.02
N LYS A 157 -15.45 2.54 8.56
CA LYS A 157 -16.83 2.44 8.05
C LYS A 157 -17.39 3.85 7.84
N PRO A 158 -18.04 4.17 6.71
CA PRO A 158 -18.77 5.43 6.58
C PRO A 158 -20.10 5.27 7.33
N THR A 159 -20.12 5.58 8.61
CA THR A 159 -21.37 5.75 9.36
C THR A 159 -21.35 7.11 10.05
N LYS A 160 -22.36 7.92 9.71
CA LYS A 160 -22.64 9.25 10.24
C LYS A 160 -22.46 9.27 11.77
N LEU A 161 -21.55 10.11 12.26
CA LEU A 161 -21.41 10.44 13.68
C LEU A 161 -22.43 11.53 14.03
N THR A 162 -23.50 11.16 14.73
CA THR A 162 -24.30 12.10 15.53
C THR A 162 -23.62 12.30 16.88
N ARG A 163 -23.33 13.56 17.23
CA ARG A 163 -22.86 13.99 18.55
C ARG A 163 -23.85 13.56 19.64
N GLN A 164 -23.36 12.99 20.73
CA GLN A 164 -23.88 13.26 22.06
C GLN A 164 -22.72 13.42 23.06
N ALA A 165 -22.81 14.49 23.84
CA ALA A 165 -21.89 14.94 24.87
C ALA A 165 -21.95 14.05 26.12
N ILE A 166 -20.83 13.89 26.82
CA ILE A 166 -20.53 14.50 28.14
C ILE A 166 -19.02 14.79 28.16
#